data_AF-A0A359F2R9-F1
#
_entry.id   AF-A0A359F2R9-F1
#
_cell.length_a   1.000
_cell.length_b   1.000
_cell.length_c   1.000
_cell.angle_alpha   90.00
_cell.angle_beta   90.00
_cell.angle_gamma   90.00
#
_symmetry.space_group_name_H-M   'P 1'
#
loop_
_entity.id
_entity.type
_entity.pdbx_description
1 polymer ?
#
loop_
_entity_poly.entity_id
_entity_poly.type
_entity_poly.pdbx_seq_one_letter_code
_entity_poly.pdbx_strand_id
1 'polypeptide(L)'
;MTSRVEVRPELLAWAVERSGRDPFELWTKQMSEADYQAWLTGERRPTVRQLQNFASKTYTPYGFLLLAEPPAESLPVTDFRRPPGEAIR
;
A
#
# COMPACT_ATOMS: atom_id res chain seq x y z
N MET A 1 -11.55 8.49 -20.78
CA MET A 1 -11.07 9.71 -20.10
C MET A 1 -10.01 9.32 -19.08
N THR A 2 -8.94 10.10 -18.96
CA THR A 2 -7.79 9.77 -18.11
C THR A 2 -7.80 10.66 -16.87
N SER A 3 -8.36 10.17 -15.77
CA SER A 3 -8.40 10.90 -14.50
C SER A 3 -7.15 10.61 -13.68
N ARG A 4 -6.50 11.65 -13.16
CA ARG A 4 -5.35 11.56 -12.26
C ARG A 4 -5.78 11.79 -10.82
N VAL A 5 -5.06 11.18 -9.90
CA VAL A 5 -5.33 11.25 -8.46
C VAL A 5 -4.09 11.71 -7.75
N GLU A 6 -4.28 12.55 -6.74
CA GLU A 6 -3.22 12.93 -5.82
C GLU A 6 -3.03 11.82 -4.79
N VAL A 7 -1.79 11.36 -4.68
CA VAL A 7 -1.38 10.36 -3.69
C VAL A 7 -0.13 10.89 -3.01
N ARG A 8 -0.06 10.66 -1.70
CA ARG A 8 1.06 11.06 -0.87
C ARG A 8 2.22 10.06 -1.00
N PRO A 9 3.47 10.49 -1.19
CA PRO A 9 4.63 9.60 -1.29
C PRO A 9 4.77 8.65 -0.10
N GLU A 10 4.40 9.10 1.10
CA GLU A 10 4.48 8.30 2.32
C GLU A 10 3.56 7.08 2.26
N LEU A 11 2.41 7.19 1.58
CA LEU A 11 1.48 6.07 1.42
C LEU A 11 1.95 5.07 0.37
N LEU A 12 2.64 5.54 -0.66
CA LEU A 12 3.27 4.69 -1.67
C LEU A 12 4.38 3.86 -1.03
N ALA A 13 5.27 4.50 -0.26
CA ALA A 13 6.34 3.82 0.46
C ALA A 13 5.79 2.81 1.48
N TRP A 14 4.83 3.25 2.30
CA TRP A 14 4.17 2.38 3.27
C TRP A 14 3.50 1.16 2.60
N ALA A 15 2.82 1.35 1.46
CA ALA A 15 2.18 0.27 0.74
C ALA A 15 3.18 -0.78 0.20
N VAL A 16 4.37 -0.35 -0.22
CA VAL A 16 5.44 -1.27 -0.62
C VAL A 16 5.96 -2.03 0.61
N GLU A 17 6.30 -1.32 1.68
CA GLU A 17 6.86 -1.91 2.90
C GLU A 17 5.92 -2.94 3.53
N ARG A 18 4.64 -2.60 3.72
CA ARG A 18 3.63 -3.51 4.29
C ARG A 18 3.39 -4.75 3.45
N SER A 19 3.58 -4.65 2.13
CA SER A 19 3.24 -5.75 1.22
C SER A 19 4.18 -6.94 1.40
N GLY A 20 5.37 -6.71 1.97
CA GLY A 20 6.42 -7.72 2.10
C GLY A 20 6.90 -8.28 0.76
N ARG A 21 6.54 -7.63 -0.36
CA ARG A 21 6.89 -8.06 -1.71
C ARG A 21 8.21 -7.47 -2.13
N ASP A 22 8.91 -8.22 -2.99
CA ASP A 22 10.06 -7.67 -3.70
C ASP A 22 9.59 -6.51 -4.61
N PRO A 23 10.17 -5.30 -4.48
CA PRO A 23 9.86 -4.16 -5.35
C PRO A 23 9.94 -4.50 -6.84
N PHE A 24 10.86 -5.38 -7.25
CA PHE A 24 11.02 -5.79 -8.65
C PHE A 24 9.79 -6.55 -9.20
N GLU A 25 8.96 -7.14 -8.35
CA GLU A 25 7.71 -7.83 -8.76
C GLU A 25 6.51 -6.89 -8.91
N LEU A 26 6.61 -5.65 -8.43
CA LEU A 26 5.49 -4.70 -8.45
C LEU A 26 5.26 -4.12 -9.84
N TRP A 27 6.29 -4.09 -10.68
CA TRP A 27 6.27 -3.42 -11.97
C TRP A 27 5.44 -4.18 -13.00
N THR A 28 4.69 -3.44 -13.81
CA THR A 28 3.80 -3.95 -14.86
C THR A 28 3.91 -3.09 -16.10
N LYS A 29 3.27 -3.53 -17.21
CA LYS A 29 3.15 -2.72 -18.43
C LYS A 29 2.46 -1.36 -18.18
N GLN A 30 1.66 -1.25 -17.12
CA GLN A 30 0.90 -0.06 -16.77
C GLN A 30 1.58 0.83 -15.74
N MET A 31 2.59 0.31 -15.03
CA MET A 31 3.30 0.99 -13.96
C MET A 31 4.74 0.48 -13.91
N SER A 32 5.66 1.31 -14.37
CA SER A 32 7.09 1.04 -14.29
C SER A 32 7.70 1.54 -12.98
N GLU A 33 8.93 1.09 -12.69
CA GLU A 33 9.73 1.65 -11.60
C GLU A 33 9.92 3.16 -11.74
N ALA A 34 10.14 3.65 -12.97
CA ALA A 34 10.29 5.08 -13.25
C ALA A 34 9.00 5.85 -12.96
N ASP A 35 7.82 5.29 -13.26
CA ASP A 35 6.55 5.90 -12.87
C ASP A 35 6.44 6.00 -11.34
N TYR A 36 6.79 4.93 -10.62
CA TYR A 36 6.77 4.92 -9.15
C TYR A 36 7.70 5.98 -8.55
N GLN A 37 8.94 6.09 -9.03
CA GLN A 37 9.88 7.13 -8.60
C GLN A 37 9.34 8.53 -8.87
N ALA A 38 8.75 8.77 -10.04
CA ALA A 38 8.13 10.06 -10.37
C ALA A 38 6.91 10.39 -9.49
N TRP A 39 6.22 9.38 -8.95
CA TRP A 39 5.14 9.58 -7.98
C TRP A 39 5.71 9.93 -6.60
N LEU A 40 6.82 9.32 -6.20
CA LEU A 40 7.49 9.63 -4.93
C LEU A 40 8.06 11.05 -4.90
N THR A 41 8.61 11.55 -6.01
CA THR A 41 9.12 12.92 -6.11
C THR A 41 8.02 13.96 -6.34
N GLY A 42 6.80 13.51 -6.66
CA GLY A 42 5.67 14.40 -7.00
C GLY A 42 5.78 15.01 -8.41
N GLU A 43 6.79 14.65 -9.20
CA GLU A 43 6.95 15.07 -10.59
C GLU A 43 5.75 14.65 -11.46
N ARG A 44 5.15 13.51 -11.14
CA ARG A 44 3.99 12.99 -11.85
C ARG A 44 2.97 12.41 -10.91
N ARG A 45 1.69 12.66 -11.21
CA ARG A 45 0.55 12.05 -10.52
C ARG A 45 0.11 10.76 -11.23
N PRO A 46 -0.17 9.67 -10.51
CA PRO A 46 -0.73 8.46 -11.11
C PRO A 46 -2.12 8.71 -11.65
N THR A 47 -2.49 7.94 -12.67
CA THR A 47 -3.90 7.81 -13.05
C THR A 47 -4.65 6.94 -12.04
N VAL A 48 -5.99 7.08 -11.97
CA VAL A 48 -6.84 6.20 -11.14
C VAL A 48 -6.52 4.73 -11.40
N ARG A 49 -6.41 4.34 -12.69
CA ARG A 49 -6.13 2.97 -13.10
C ARG A 49 -4.74 2.48 -12.69
N GLN A 50 -3.73 3.36 -12.75
CA GLN A 50 -2.38 3.03 -12.29
C GLN A 50 -2.35 2.83 -10.78
N LEU A 51 -2.99 3.72 -10.02
CA LEU A 51 -3.04 3.61 -8.56
C LEU A 51 -3.85 2.39 -8.10
N GLN A 52 -4.93 2.03 -8.80
CA GLN A 52 -5.66 0.78 -8.56
C GLN A 52 -4.80 -0.46 -8.83
N ASN A 53 -4.02 -0.47 -9.90
CA ASN A 53 -3.09 -1.58 -10.17
C ASN A 53 -2.00 -1.69 -9.10
N PHE A 54 -1.46 -0.55 -8.65
CA PHE A 54 -0.50 -0.50 -7.55
C PHE A 54 -1.09 -1.05 -6.25
N ALA A 55 -2.31 -0.64 -5.90
CA ALA A 55 -3.05 -1.13 -4.75
C ALA A 55 -3.20 -2.67 -4.79
N SER A 56 -3.63 -3.21 -5.95
CA SER A 56 -3.76 -4.66 -6.14
C SER A 56 -2.41 -5.40 -6.02
N LYS A 57 -1.32 -4.82 -6.49
CA LYS A 57 0.02 -5.43 -6.43
C LYS A 57 0.62 -5.45 -5.03
N THR A 58 0.39 -4.39 -4.26
CA THR A 58 0.84 -4.26 -2.87
C THR A 58 -0.13 -4.89 -1.85
N TYR A 59 -1.22 -5.52 -2.32
CA TYR A 59 -2.32 -5.99 -1.48
C TYR A 59 -2.84 -4.93 -0.50
N THR A 60 -2.82 -3.68 -0.96
CA THR A 60 -3.24 -2.51 -0.19
C THR A 60 -4.63 -2.10 -0.64
N PRO A 61 -5.61 -1.91 0.26
CA PRO A 61 -6.89 -1.36 -0.12
C PRO A 61 -6.73 -0.01 -0.81
N TYR A 62 -7.34 0.17 -1.99
CA TYR A 62 -7.19 1.41 -2.78
C TYR A 62 -7.52 2.67 -1.96
N GLY A 63 -8.57 2.62 -1.13
CA GLY A 63 -8.97 3.75 -0.29
C GLY A 63 -7.90 4.17 0.73
N PHE A 64 -7.01 3.25 1.14
CA PHE A 64 -5.95 3.58 2.09
C PHE A 64 -4.93 4.51 1.46
N LEU A 65 -4.65 4.36 0.15
CA LEU A 65 -3.76 5.25 -0.60
C LEU A 65 -4.30 6.67 -0.79
N LEU A 66 -5.54 6.95 -0.37
CA LEU A 66 -6.15 8.27 -0.42
C LEU A 66 -6.22 8.93 0.97
N LEU A 67 -5.65 8.29 1.99
CA LEU A 67 -5.60 8.83 3.34
C LEU A 67 -4.58 9.97 3.44
N ALA A 68 -4.75 10.78 4.48
CA ALA A 68 -3.76 11.80 4.82
C ALA A 68 -2.45 11.16 5.28
N GLU A 69 -2.47 10.02 5.97
CA GLU A 69 -1.26 9.38 6.49
C GLU A 69 -1.43 7.86 6.56
N PRO A 70 -0.32 7.08 6.61
CA PRO A 70 -0.40 5.64 6.73
C PRO A 70 -1.17 5.26 7.99
N PRO A 71 -2.17 4.37 7.90
CA PRO A 71 -2.89 3.93 9.08
C PRO A 71 -1.96 3.13 9.99
N ALA A 72 -2.12 3.32 11.30
CA ALA A 72 -1.46 2.46 12.28
C ALA A 72 -2.11 1.06 12.23
N GLU A 73 -1.42 0.09 11.64
CA GLU A 73 -1.86 -1.30 11.64
C GLU A 73 -1.61 -1.91 13.02
N SER A 74 -2.62 -1.89 13.89
CA SER A 74 -2.64 -2.81 15.03
C SER A 74 -3.08 -4.17 14.53
N LEU A 75 -2.26 -5.21 14.69
CA LEU A 75 -2.73 -6.59 14.54
C LEU A 75 -3.33 -7.04 15.87
N PRO A 76 -4.67 -7.08 16.05
CA PRO A 76 -5.25 -7.81 17.16
C PRO A 76 -5.12 -9.30 16.84
N VAL A 77 -3.92 -9.86 17.00
CA VAL A 77 -3.77 -11.31 16.99
C VAL A 77 -4.31 -11.80 18.33
N THR A 78 -5.63 -12.00 18.40
CA THR A 78 -6.20 -12.79 19.47
C THR A 78 -5.68 -14.21 19.27
N ASP A 79 -4.84 -14.67 20.19
CA ASP A 79 -4.23 -15.99 20.11
C ASP A 79 -5.28 -17.07 20.37
N PHE A 80 -5.98 -17.49 19.32
CA PHE A 80 -7.01 -18.54 19.36
C PHE A 80 -6.44 -19.94 19.63
N ARG A 81 -5.11 -20.10 19.73
CA ARG A 81 -4.51 -21.37 20.16
C ARG A 81 -4.68 -21.61 21.66
N ARG A 82 -5.09 -20.58 22.42
CA ARG A 82 -5.38 -20.70 23.86
C ARG A 82 -6.88 -20.78 24.12
N PRO A 83 -7.33 -21.74 24.95
CA PRO A 83 -8.67 -21.66 25.53
C PRO A 83 -8.80 -20.38 26.36
N PRO A 84 -9.99 -19.76 26.43
CA PRO A 84 -10.23 -18.64 27.32
C PRO A 84 -9.98 -19.05 28.77
N GLY A 85 -9.09 -18.36 29.50
CA GLY A 85 -9.00 -18.43 30.97
C GLY A 85 -7.66 -18.82 31.61
N GLU A 86 -6.58 -19.04 30.87
CA GLU A 86 -5.29 -19.37 31.49
C GLU A 86 -4.45 -18.11 31.78
N ALA A 87 -4.41 -17.72 33.06
CA ALA A 87 -3.61 -16.61 33.56
C ALA A 87 -2.12 -16.99 33.62
N ILE A 88 -1.26 -16.07 33.17
CA ILE A 88 0.20 -16.19 33.28
C ILE A 88 0.55 -16.10 34.78
N ARG A 89 1.11 -17.16 35.35
CA ARG A 89 1.77 -17.16 36.66
C ARG A 89 3.27 -16.95 36.50
#